data_AF-A0A8A2UB76-F1
#
_entry.id   AF-A0A8A2UB76-F1
#
_cell.length_a   1.000
_cell.length_b   1.000
_cell.length_c   1.000
_cell.angle_alpha   90.00
_cell.angle_beta   90.00
_cell.angle_gamma   90.00
#
_symmetry.space_group_name_H-M   'P 1'
#
loop_
_entity.id
_entity.type
_entity.pdbx_description
1 polymer ?
#
loop_
_entity_poly.entity_id
_entity_poly.type
_entity_poly.pdbx_seq_one_letter_code
_entity_poly.pdbx_strand_id
1 'polypeptide(L)'
;MTEPGMSRLGTAYLRCLQALGRRLAYGTNVYEREWDVLVVLDACRADLLRSVAAETDVLEDVASMRSVGSSSSEWLENTFEGTPETSRTVMVTGNTWTDRYLEADAFAALDEVWKYAWDDDLGTVPAAAITDRAVALARDRDPERLVVHYMQPHHPFVPDPLTGDEGMARTGSHSNDGNPWVLLRRGTVTRERVWEAYEANLRYVLPEVATLVANVDGRVAITADHGNLFGEWGLYGHPMQTPVPALLTVPWAETTGTDRGTREPTRSPPEPLPVSRIYGAETDRDRLDALGYL
;
A
#
# COMPACT_ATOMS: atom_id res chain seq x y z
N MET A 1 -15.48 -4.06 -20.26
CA MET A 1 -16.89 -3.88 -19.83
C MET A 1 -17.01 -2.57 -19.04
N THR A 2 -18.21 -2.01 -18.85
CA THR A 2 -18.39 -0.83 -17.97
C THR A 2 -18.20 -1.26 -16.51
N GLU A 3 -17.28 -0.62 -15.77
CA GLU A 3 -17.22 -0.79 -14.32
C GLU A 3 -18.60 -0.50 -13.69
N PRO A 4 -19.05 -1.32 -12.72
CA PRO A 4 -20.39 -1.22 -12.14
C PRO A 4 -20.63 0.13 -11.44
N GLY A 5 -21.32 1.05 -12.13
CA GLY A 5 -21.71 2.37 -11.63
C GLY A 5 -21.14 3.56 -12.39
N MET A 6 -20.29 3.37 -13.41
CA MET A 6 -19.86 4.45 -14.29
C MET A 6 -20.72 4.55 -15.55
N SER A 7 -21.08 5.77 -15.93
CA SER A 7 -21.69 6.02 -17.25
C SER A 7 -20.68 5.71 -18.36
N ARG A 8 -21.16 5.40 -19.57
CA ARG A 8 -20.27 5.20 -20.75
C ARG A 8 -19.34 6.39 -20.99
N LEU A 9 -19.82 7.60 -20.69
CA LEU A 9 -19.04 8.83 -20.80
C LEU A 9 -17.94 8.90 -19.72
N GLY A 10 -18.26 8.51 -18.48
CA GLY A 10 -17.27 8.39 -17.39
C GLY A 10 -16.20 7.35 -17.68
N THR A 11 -16.58 6.19 -18.25
CA THR A 11 -15.61 5.17 -18.70
C THR A 11 -14.70 5.72 -19.81
N ALA A 12 -15.25 6.40 -20.82
CA ALA A 12 -14.44 7.00 -21.88
C ALA A 12 -13.48 8.06 -21.32
N TYR A 13 -13.94 8.89 -20.39
CA TYR A 13 -13.13 9.89 -19.71
C TYR A 13 -11.94 9.26 -18.95
N LEU A 14 -12.20 8.26 -18.11
CA LEU A 14 -11.15 7.54 -17.39
C LEU A 14 -10.15 6.90 -18.36
N ARG A 15 -10.62 6.22 -19.41
CA ARG A 15 -9.74 5.58 -20.41
C ARG A 15 -8.86 6.59 -21.15
N CYS A 16 -9.37 7.79 -21.44
CA CYS A 16 -8.55 8.88 -22.00
C CYS A 16 -7.46 9.34 -21.03
N LEU A 17 -7.80 9.53 -19.75
CA LEU A 17 -6.80 9.86 -18.72
C LEU A 17 -5.75 8.77 -18.58
N GLN A 18 -6.15 7.51 -18.56
CA GLN A 18 -5.22 6.36 -18.49
C GLN A 18 -4.30 6.27 -19.70
N ALA A 19 -4.83 6.55 -20.91
CA ALA A 19 -4.02 6.58 -22.12
C ALA A 19 -2.96 7.69 -22.10
N LEU A 20 -3.24 8.81 -21.43
CA LEU A 20 -2.25 9.86 -21.19
C LEU A 20 -1.26 9.43 -20.09
N GLY A 21 -1.76 8.89 -18.97
CA GLY A 21 -0.93 8.43 -17.86
C GLY A 21 0.13 7.41 -18.27
N ARG A 22 -0.24 6.42 -19.09
CA ARG A 22 0.71 5.42 -19.66
C ARG A 22 1.87 6.01 -20.45
N ARG A 23 1.78 7.26 -20.91
CA ARG A 23 2.82 7.93 -21.69
C ARG A 23 3.61 8.95 -20.87
N LEU A 24 3.23 9.18 -19.62
CA LEU A 24 3.89 10.10 -18.73
C LEU A 24 4.77 9.31 -17.77
N ALA A 25 6.08 9.54 -17.81
CA ALA A 25 6.92 9.23 -16.68
C ALA A 25 6.61 10.27 -15.59
N TYR A 26 5.94 9.86 -14.52
CA TYR A 26 5.72 10.72 -13.38
C TYR A 26 6.27 10.09 -12.11
N GLY A 27 6.72 10.96 -11.21
CA GLY A 27 7.19 10.58 -9.90
C GLY A 27 8.71 10.60 -9.78
N THR A 28 9.16 10.23 -8.59
CA THR A 28 10.55 10.02 -8.22
C THR A 28 10.61 8.68 -7.53
N ASN A 29 11.50 7.79 -7.94
CA ASN A 29 11.61 6.48 -7.30
C ASN A 29 12.14 6.68 -5.87
N VAL A 30 11.64 5.90 -4.90
CA VAL A 30 12.08 5.98 -3.50
C VAL A 30 13.57 5.72 -3.32
N TYR A 31 14.22 4.95 -4.22
CA TYR A 31 15.67 4.73 -4.20
C TYR A 31 16.50 5.96 -4.59
N GLU A 32 15.89 7.01 -5.14
CA GLU A 32 16.57 8.30 -5.38
C GLU A 32 16.76 9.11 -4.08
N ARG A 33 16.21 8.64 -2.96
CA ARG A 33 16.38 9.24 -1.63
C ARG A 33 17.08 8.28 -0.69
N GLU A 34 17.68 8.83 0.36
CA GLU A 34 18.42 8.05 1.35
C GLU A 34 17.50 7.55 2.47
N TRP A 35 17.47 6.24 2.67
CA TRP A 35 16.74 5.56 3.75
C TRP A 35 17.34 4.18 3.96
N ASP A 36 17.34 3.69 5.19
CA ASP A 36 17.76 2.32 5.50
C ASP A 36 16.51 1.44 5.73
N VAL A 37 15.45 2.05 6.29
CA VAL A 37 14.10 1.47 6.41
C VAL A 37 13.06 2.37 5.72
N LEU A 38 12.32 1.82 4.76
CA LEU A 38 11.21 2.50 4.09
C LEU A 38 9.88 1.95 4.60
N VAL A 39 9.14 2.77 5.34
CA VAL A 39 7.76 2.48 5.75
C VAL A 39 6.80 2.98 4.68
N VAL A 40 5.99 2.08 4.12
CA VAL A 40 4.98 2.40 3.11
C VAL A 40 3.60 2.19 3.72
N LEU A 41 2.82 3.27 3.80
CA LEU A 41 1.43 3.28 4.25
C LEU A 41 0.50 3.24 3.02
N ASP A 42 -0.15 2.10 2.78
CA ASP A 42 -0.90 1.86 1.54
C ASP A 42 -2.01 2.90 1.30
N ALA A 43 -2.00 3.47 0.10
CA ALA A 43 -2.92 4.50 -0.34
C ALA A 43 -2.97 5.76 0.55
N CYS A 44 -1.96 6.04 1.39
CA CYS A 44 -1.97 7.16 2.34
C CYS A 44 -1.86 8.53 1.65
N ARG A 45 -2.85 9.41 1.86
CA ARG A 45 -2.77 10.79 1.38
C ARG A 45 -1.82 11.65 2.21
N ALA A 46 -1.07 12.50 1.53
CA ALA A 46 -0.15 13.44 2.18
C ALA A 46 -0.85 14.45 3.11
N ASP A 47 -2.04 14.92 2.74
CA ASP A 47 -2.80 15.87 3.56
C ASP A 47 -3.34 15.23 4.84
N LEU A 48 -3.77 13.97 4.76
CA LEU A 48 -4.21 13.22 5.94
C LEU A 48 -3.04 12.91 6.89
N LEU A 49 -1.90 12.45 6.39
CA LEU A 49 -0.76 12.17 7.28
C LEU A 49 -0.30 13.45 8.00
N ARG A 50 -0.27 14.58 7.30
CA ARG A 50 0.04 15.89 7.90
C ARG A 50 -0.95 16.28 9.00
N SER A 51 -2.24 16.01 8.84
CA SER A 51 -3.23 16.44 9.83
C SER A 51 -3.12 15.68 11.15
N VAL A 52 -2.57 14.46 11.14
CA VAL A 52 -2.38 13.62 12.34
C VAL A 52 -0.92 13.54 12.80
N ALA A 53 0.02 14.18 12.10
CA ALA A 53 1.46 14.07 12.39
C ALA A 53 1.81 14.45 13.84
N ALA A 54 1.22 15.53 14.34
CA ALA A 54 1.46 16.02 15.70
C ALA A 54 0.94 15.08 16.81
N GLU A 55 0.22 14.02 16.48
CA GLU A 55 -0.28 13.03 17.44
C GLU A 55 0.73 11.92 17.73
N THR A 56 1.87 11.87 17.02
CA THR A 56 2.88 10.82 17.18
C THR A 56 4.29 11.39 17.19
N ASP A 57 5.14 10.83 18.04
CA ASP A 57 6.53 11.28 18.20
C ASP A 57 7.45 10.84 17.04
N VAL A 58 6.95 10.03 16.09
CA VAL A 58 7.73 9.57 14.93
C VAL A 58 7.54 10.42 13.68
N LEU A 59 6.59 11.36 13.69
CA LEU A 59 6.30 12.27 12.58
C LEU A 59 6.58 13.71 13.03
N GLU A 60 7.68 14.28 12.54
CA GLU A 60 7.97 15.71 12.72
C GLU A 60 7.48 16.50 11.49
N ASP A 61 8.36 16.67 10.49
CA ASP A 61 8.05 17.37 9.26
C ASP A 61 7.60 16.39 8.17
N VAL A 62 6.31 16.47 7.80
CA VAL A 62 5.74 15.67 6.71
C VAL A 62 5.79 16.45 5.39
N ALA A 63 6.87 16.28 4.66
CA ALA A 63 6.99 16.76 3.29
C ALA A 63 6.09 15.95 2.34
N SER A 64 6.19 16.20 1.04
CA SER A 64 5.55 15.35 0.03
C SER A 64 6.52 15.06 -1.10
N MET A 65 6.33 13.91 -1.71
CA MET A 65 6.96 13.54 -2.98
C MET A 65 5.90 13.14 -3.99
N ARG A 66 6.32 13.00 -5.25
CA ARG A 66 5.47 12.47 -6.30
C ARG A 66 5.78 10.98 -6.46
N SER A 67 4.80 10.13 -6.20
CA SER A 67 4.90 8.69 -6.40
C SER A 67 5.04 8.33 -7.88
N VAL A 68 5.72 7.21 -8.13
CA VAL A 68 5.83 6.55 -9.43
C VAL A 68 4.60 5.73 -9.79
N GLY A 69 3.62 5.59 -8.90
CA GLY A 69 2.40 4.84 -9.13
C GLY A 69 1.16 5.57 -8.63
N SER A 70 0.06 5.41 -9.37
CA SER A 70 -1.28 5.86 -8.95
C SER A 70 -2.09 4.76 -8.26
N SER A 71 -1.50 3.57 -8.11
CA SER A 71 -2.05 2.34 -7.53
C SER A 71 -0.87 1.45 -7.09
N SER A 72 -1.07 0.51 -6.17
CA SER A 72 0.01 -0.35 -5.66
C SER A 72 0.69 -1.14 -6.77
N SER A 73 -0.07 -1.73 -7.70
CA SER A 73 0.50 -2.48 -8.83
C SER A 73 1.46 -1.66 -9.68
N GLU A 74 1.09 -0.42 -10.00
CA GLU A 74 1.94 0.49 -10.78
C GLU A 74 3.16 0.95 -9.97
N TRP A 75 2.97 1.17 -8.66
CA TRP A 75 4.08 1.51 -7.76
C TRP A 75 5.07 0.36 -7.63
N LEU A 76 4.61 -0.89 -7.49
CA LEU A 76 5.46 -2.08 -7.36
C LEU A 76 6.31 -2.29 -8.62
N GLU A 77 5.69 -2.28 -9.80
CA GLU A 77 6.40 -2.41 -11.09
C GLU A 77 7.45 -1.29 -11.24
N ASN A 78 7.03 -0.02 -11.11
CA ASN A 78 7.91 1.13 -11.35
C ASN A 78 8.97 1.33 -10.26
N THR A 79 8.78 0.77 -9.06
CA THR A 79 9.75 0.89 -7.97
C THR A 79 10.85 -0.16 -8.05
N PHE A 80 10.50 -1.41 -8.36
CA PHE A 80 11.40 -2.55 -8.18
C PHE A 80 11.85 -3.20 -9.48
N GLU A 81 11.01 -3.23 -10.53
CA GLU A 81 11.37 -3.89 -11.79
C GLU A 81 12.49 -3.14 -12.49
N GLY A 82 13.54 -3.86 -12.91
CA GLY A 82 14.70 -3.26 -13.57
C GLY A 82 15.56 -2.34 -12.68
N THR A 83 15.26 -2.26 -11.38
CA THR A 83 15.98 -1.41 -10.42
C THR A 83 17.09 -2.22 -9.72
N PRO A 84 18.38 -1.85 -9.86
CA PRO A 84 19.50 -2.64 -9.33
C PRO A 84 19.45 -2.86 -7.80
N GLU A 85 18.94 -1.88 -7.06
CA GLU A 85 18.81 -1.88 -5.60
C GLU A 85 17.85 -2.96 -5.08
N THR A 86 16.92 -3.44 -5.91
CA THR A 86 15.95 -4.49 -5.54
C THR A 86 16.65 -5.76 -5.04
N SER A 87 17.76 -6.16 -5.67
CA SER A 87 18.55 -7.34 -5.28
C SER A 87 19.16 -7.29 -3.88
N ARG A 88 19.23 -6.09 -3.28
CA ARG A 88 19.77 -5.85 -1.92
C ARG A 88 18.67 -5.45 -0.93
N THR A 89 17.41 -5.55 -1.35
CA THR A 89 16.26 -5.11 -0.56
C THR A 89 15.55 -6.30 0.05
N VAL A 90 15.28 -6.20 1.36
CA VAL A 90 14.34 -7.06 2.07
C VAL A 90 12.99 -6.35 2.12
N MET A 91 11.92 -7.02 1.74
CA MET A 91 10.56 -6.45 1.77
C MET A 91 9.65 -7.30 2.65
N VAL A 92 8.94 -6.64 3.56
CA VAL A 92 7.86 -7.20 4.38
C VAL A 92 6.58 -6.51 3.97
N THR A 93 5.56 -7.26 3.54
CA THR A 93 4.37 -6.64 2.93
C THR A 93 3.06 -7.35 3.28
N GLY A 94 2.05 -6.53 3.56
CA GLY A 94 0.65 -6.96 3.63
C GLY A 94 -0.08 -6.85 2.30
N ASN A 95 0.55 -6.30 1.26
CA ASN A 95 -0.10 -6.01 -0.01
C ASN A 95 -0.17 -7.25 -0.90
N THR A 96 -1.39 -7.65 -1.27
CA THR A 96 -1.66 -8.89 -2.01
C THR A 96 -1.24 -8.84 -3.48
N TRP A 97 -0.94 -7.64 -4.00
CA TRP A 97 -0.50 -7.46 -5.38
C TRP A 97 0.94 -7.95 -5.61
N THR A 98 1.74 -8.17 -4.56
CA THR A 98 3.13 -8.61 -4.69
C THR A 98 3.28 -9.94 -5.42
N ASP A 99 2.38 -10.91 -5.23
CA ASP A 99 2.48 -12.23 -5.88
C ASP A 99 2.39 -12.15 -7.41
N ARG A 100 1.76 -11.08 -7.92
CA ARG A 100 1.49 -10.86 -9.34
C ARG A 100 2.51 -9.94 -10.00
N TYR A 101 3.04 -8.97 -9.25
CA TYR A 101 3.85 -7.89 -9.79
C TYR A 101 5.32 -7.95 -9.38
N LEU A 102 5.67 -8.79 -8.40
CA LEU A 102 7.04 -8.98 -7.96
C LEU A 102 7.49 -10.43 -8.16
N GLU A 103 8.76 -10.58 -8.52
CA GLU A 103 9.45 -11.86 -8.52
C GLU A 103 10.31 -11.95 -7.26
N ALA A 104 10.03 -12.93 -6.41
CA ALA A 104 10.66 -13.01 -5.08
C ALA A 104 12.19 -13.19 -5.13
N ASP A 105 12.71 -13.80 -6.19
CA ASP A 105 14.14 -14.00 -6.43
C ASP A 105 14.87 -12.73 -6.87
N ALA A 106 14.13 -11.67 -7.22
CA ALA A 106 14.70 -10.35 -7.48
C ALA A 106 15.10 -9.61 -6.18
N PHE A 107 14.63 -10.07 -5.01
CA PHE A 107 14.86 -9.44 -3.70
C PHE A 107 15.88 -10.23 -2.86
N ALA A 108 16.53 -9.55 -1.91
CA ALA A 108 17.34 -10.23 -0.90
C ALA A 108 16.46 -11.12 0.01
N ALA A 109 15.23 -10.68 0.27
CA ALA A 109 14.13 -11.48 0.77
C ALA A 109 12.79 -10.80 0.52
N LEU A 110 11.76 -11.56 0.19
CA LEU A 110 10.39 -11.09 0.11
C LEU A 110 9.52 -11.89 1.08
N ASP A 111 9.04 -11.23 2.15
CA ASP A 111 8.13 -11.78 3.16
C ASP A 111 6.71 -11.25 2.92
N GLU A 112 5.94 -12.06 2.20
CA GLU A 112 4.54 -11.81 1.87
C GLU A 112 3.64 -12.24 3.02
N VAL A 113 3.62 -11.41 4.07
CA VAL A 113 2.91 -11.67 5.33
C VAL A 113 1.42 -11.93 5.12
N TRP A 114 0.81 -11.33 4.09
CA TRP A 114 -0.58 -11.56 3.72
C TRP A 114 -0.90 -13.01 3.34
N LYS A 115 0.10 -13.81 2.95
CA LYS A 115 -0.11 -15.23 2.62
C LYS A 115 -0.49 -16.05 3.85
N TYR A 116 0.06 -15.72 5.02
CA TYR A 116 -0.05 -16.56 6.23
C TYR A 116 -0.54 -15.85 7.50
N ALA A 117 -0.64 -14.52 7.51
CA ALA A 117 -1.15 -13.74 8.65
C ALA A 117 -2.38 -12.89 8.30
N TRP A 118 -3.10 -13.28 7.25
CA TRP A 118 -4.41 -12.73 6.93
C TRP A 118 -5.42 -12.98 8.05
N ASP A 119 -6.18 -11.96 8.41
CA ASP A 119 -7.28 -12.04 9.37
C ASP A 119 -8.61 -12.00 8.59
N ASP A 120 -9.35 -13.11 8.61
CA ASP A 120 -10.60 -13.26 7.85
C ASP A 120 -11.74 -12.38 8.43
N ASP A 121 -11.70 -12.05 9.73
CA ASP A 121 -12.69 -11.18 10.36
C ASP A 121 -12.46 -9.71 10.00
N LEU A 122 -11.19 -9.31 9.86
CA LEU A 122 -10.82 -7.96 9.41
C LEU A 122 -10.81 -7.81 7.89
N GLY A 123 -10.71 -8.92 7.15
CA GLY A 123 -10.58 -8.93 5.70
C GLY A 123 -9.27 -8.30 5.20
N THR A 124 -8.21 -8.31 6.03
CA THR A 124 -6.88 -7.77 5.72
C THR A 124 -5.82 -8.32 6.66
N VAL A 125 -4.56 -7.92 6.49
CA VAL A 125 -3.48 -8.21 7.42
C VAL A 125 -3.47 -7.17 8.55
N PRO A 126 -3.48 -7.58 9.83
CA PRO A 126 -3.32 -6.65 10.95
C PRO A 126 -1.95 -5.96 10.90
N ALA A 127 -1.91 -4.64 11.14
CA ALA A 127 -0.68 -3.85 11.20
C ALA A 127 0.40 -4.49 12.10
N ALA A 128 -0.01 -4.98 13.28
CA ALA A 128 0.88 -5.64 14.23
C ALA A 128 1.61 -6.87 13.65
N ALA A 129 1.02 -7.58 12.68
CA ALA A 129 1.68 -8.72 12.03
C ALA A 129 2.81 -8.27 11.09
N ILE A 130 2.64 -7.14 10.40
CA ILE A 130 3.67 -6.54 9.56
C ILE A 130 4.84 -6.06 10.41
N THR A 131 4.55 -5.33 11.50
CA THR A 131 5.58 -4.86 12.45
C THR A 131 6.37 -6.02 13.04
N ASP A 132 5.70 -7.08 13.48
CA ASP A 132 6.33 -8.26 14.06
C ASP A 132 7.36 -8.89 13.10
N ARG A 133 6.96 -9.07 11.84
CA ARG A 133 7.81 -9.67 10.80
C ARG A 133 8.94 -8.75 10.35
N ALA A 134 8.70 -7.45 10.28
CA ALA A 134 9.71 -6.45 9.97
C ALA A 134 10.82 -6.40 11.04
N VAL A 135 10.46 -6.40 12.33
CA VAL A 135 11.44 -6.44 13.43
C VAL A 135 12.24 -7.74 13.41
N ALA A 136 11.59 -8.88 13.17
CA ALA A 136 12.29 -10.16 13.04
C ALA A 136 13.34 -10.12 11.91
N LEU A 137 12.94 -9.68 10.71
CA LEU A 137 13.85 -9.64 9.56
C LEU A 137 14.96 -8.60 9.70
N ALA A 138 14.69 -7.46 10.33
CA ALA A 138 15.72 -6.46 10.63
C ALA A 138 16.84 -7.08 11.48
N ARG A 139 16.47 -7.80 12.56
CA ARG A 139 17.43 -8.43 13.49
C ARG A 139 18.12 -9.66 12.90
N ASP A 140 17.38 -10.50 12.16
CA ASP A 140 17.91 -11.77 11.64
C ASP A 140 18.83 -11.58 10.44
N ARG A 141 18.64 -10.51 9.65
CA ARG A 141 19.32 -10.33 8.37
C ARG A 141 20.21 -9.10 8.28
N ASP A 142 20.05 -8.12 9.17
CA ASP A 142 20.77 -6.84 9.11
C ASP A 142 20.79 -6.25 7.67
N PRO A 143 19.61 -6.03 7.06
CA PRO A 143 19.52 -5.69 5.64
C PRO A 143 20.03 -4.27 5.35
N GLU A 144 20.67 -4.08 4.19
CA GLU A 144 21.05 -2.74 3.71
C GLU A 144 19.83 -1.85 3.44
N ARG A 145 18.74 -2.48 2.98
CA ARG A 145 17.46 -1.83 2.67
C ARG A 145 16.31 -2.70 3.17
N LEU A 146 15.47 -2.16 4.03
CA LEU A 146 14.24 -2.81 4.51
C LEU A 146 13.01 -2.01 4.07
N VAL A 147 12.14 -2.61 3.27
CA VAL A 147 10.82 -2.06 2.95
C VAL A 147 9.77 -2.72 3.83
N VAL A 148 8.94 -1.92 4.50
CA VAL A 148 7.83 -2.37 5.36
C VAL A 148 6.54 -1.75 4.87
N HIS A 149 5.71 -2.55 4.18
CA HIS A 149 4.50 -2.11 3.50
C HIS A 149 3.26 -2.56 4.27
N TYR A 150 2.66 -1.60 4.99
CA TYR A 150 1.41 -1.77 5.73
C TYR A 150 0.22 -1.56 4.80
N MET A 151 -0.86 -2.32 5.01
CA MET A 151 -2.12 -2.11 4.27
C MET A 151 -2.91 -0.89 4.73
N GLN A 152 -2.61 -0.33 5.89
CA GLN A 152 -3.34 0.83 6.40
C GLN A 152 -2.63 2.12 5.95
N PRO A 153 -3.39 3.18 5.59
CA PRO A 153 -4.81 3.38 5.85
C PRO A 153 -5.81 2.86 4.80
N HIS A 154 -5.37 2.15 3.75
CA HIS A 154 -6.29 1.55 2.77
C HIS A 154 -7.35 0.65 3.44
N HIS A 155 -8.53 0.57 2.82
CA HIS A 155 -9.62 -0.29 3.29
C HIS A 155 -9.21 -1.77 3.27
N PRO A 156 -9.72 -2.62 4.17
CA PRO A 156 -10.83 -2.38 5.10
C PRO A 156 -10.41 -1.51 6.29
N PHE A 157 -11.34 -0.68 6.77
CA PHE A 157 -11.08 0.22 7.90
C PHE A 157 -11.23 -0.52 9.22
N VAL A 158 -10.13 -1.08 9.73
CA VAL A 158 -10.08 -1.98 10.89
C VAL A 158 -10.82 -1.44 12.12
N PRO A 159 -10.55 -0.21 12.60
CA PRO A 159 -11.20 0.28 13.82
C PRO A 159 -12.63 0.79 13.61
N ASP A 160 -13.02 1.06 12.36
CA ASP A 160 -14.26 1.76 12.03
C ASP A 160 -14.85 1.30 10.68
N PRO A 161 -15.22 0.01 10.56
CA PRO A 161 -15.63 -0.60 9.30
C PRO A 161 -16.91 0.05 8.76
N LEU A 162 -16.99 0.19 7.44
CA LEU A 162 -18.18 0.71 6.78
C LEU A 162 -19.18 -0.41 6.53
N THR A 163 -20.47 -0.14 6.79
CA THR A 163 -21.53 -1.08 6.45
C THR A 163 -21.57 -1.30 4.93
N GLY A 164 -21.45 -2.55 4.50
CA GLY A 164 -21.40 -2.93 3.09
C GLY A 164 -20.00 -2.87 2.48
N ASP A 165 -18.96 -2.61 3.28
CA ASP A 165 -17.58 -2.95 2.91
C ASP A 165 -17.41 -4.48 3.06
N GLU A 166 -17.16 -5.15 1.95
CA GLU A 166 -16.99 -6.60 1.87
C GLU A 166 -15.52 -7.02 1.97
N GLY A 167 -14.64 -6.09 2.35
CA GLY A 167 -13.24 -6.36 2.62
C GLY A 167 -12.35 -6.36 1.37
N MET A 168 -11.08 -6.69 1.55
CA MET A 168 -10.17 -6.93 0.42
C MET A 168 -10.31 -8.36 -0.08
N ALA A 169 -10.24 -8.53 -1.40
CA ALA A 169 -10.15 -9.85 -1.98
C ALA A 169 -8.75 -10.44 -1.72
N ARG A 170 -8.65 -11.41 -0.80
CA ARG A 170 -7.39 -12.12 -0.52
C ARG A 170 -6.82 -12.81 -1.76
N THR A 171 -7.68 -13.30 -2.64
CA THR A 171 -7.32 -14.08 -3.85
C THR A 171 -8.04 -13.61 -5.12
N GLY A 172 -8.74 -12.47 -5.10
CA GLY A 172 -9.55 -12.00 -6.22
C GLY A 172 -8.89 -10.88 -7.03
N SER A 173 -9.09 -10.90 -8.35
CA SER A 173 -8.58 -9.91 -9.32
C SER A 173 -9.38 -8.60 -9.36
N HIS A 174 -10.47 -8.50 -8.60
CA HIS A 174 -11.41 -7.39 -8.64
C HIS A 174 -11.64 -6.80 -7.26
N SER A 175 -11.70 -5.48 -7.20
CA SER A 175 -12.32 -4.76 -6.10
C SER A 175 -13.77 -5.21 -5.97
N ASN A 176 -14.16 -5.62 -4.77
CA ASN A 176 -15.52 -6.08 -4.50
C ASN A 176 -16.55 -4.98 -4.77
N ASP A 177 -17.77 -5.33 -5.21
CA ASP A 177 -18.86 -4.39 -5.49
C ASP A 177 -19.28 -3.60 -4.25
N GLY A 178 -19.04 -4.16 -3.07
CA GLY A 178 -19.12 -3.51 -1.77
C GLY A 178 -17.76 -3.02 -1.29
N ASN A 179 -17.10 -2.10 -2.01
CA ASN A 179 -15.96 -1.38 -1.46
C ASN A 179 -16.32 0.10 -1.18
N PRO A 180 -15.63 0.76 -0.23
CA PRO A 180 -15.95 2.14 0.18
C PRO A 180 -16.00 3.14 -0.97
N TRP A 181 -15.19 2.95 -2.01
CA TRP A 181 -15.09 3.86 -3.14
C TRP A 181 -16.29 3.72 -4.09
N VAL A 182 -16.78 2.50 -4.28
CA VAL A 182 -18.02 2.23 -5.03
C VAL A 182 -19.23 2.76 -4.25
N LEU A 183 -19.27 2.54 -2.93
CA LEU A 183 -20.34 3.07 -2.07
C LEU A 183 -20.37 4.61 -2.10
N LEU A 184 -19.19 5.24 -2.01
CA LEU A 184 -19.05 6.70 -2.07
C LEU A 184 -19.45 7.24 -3.45
N ARG A 185 -19.02 6.59 -4.54
CA ARG A 185 -19.40 6.95 -5.92
C ARG A 185 -20.92 6.87 -6.14
N ARG A 186 -21.59 5.90 -5.52
CA ARG A 186 -23.05 5.72 -5.59
C ARG A 186 -23.82 6.68 -4.67
N GLY A 187 -23.13 7.39 -3.77
CA GLY A 187 -23.75 8.22 -2.74
C GLY A 187 -24.43 7.41 -1.62
N THR A 188 -24.11 6.12 -1.48
CA THR A 188 -24.61 5.26 -0.39
C THR A 188 -23.99 5.65 0.95
N VAL A 189 -22.74 6.12 0.92
CA VAL A 189 -22.02 6.69 2.08
C VAL A 189 -21.54 8.10 1.72
N THR A 190 -21.44 8.97 2.72
CA THR A 190 -20.95 10.34 2.52
C THR A 190 -19.43 10.37 2.48
N ARG A 191 -18.86 11.42 1.86
CA ARG A 191 -17.41 11.63 1.83
C ARG A 191 -16.84 11.73 3.24
N GLU A 192 -17.55 12.45 4.12
CA GLU A 192 -17.16 12.67 5.51
C GLU A 192 -17.07 11.35 6.26
N ARG A 193 -18.05 10.45 6.10
CA ARG A 193 -18.05 9.14 6.77
C ARG A 193 -16.88 8.27 6.33
N VAL A 194 -16.58 8.23 5.03
CA VAL A 194 -15.43 7.46 4.51
C VAL A 194 -14.11 8.08 4.96
N TRP A 195 -14.03 9.41 4.99
CA TRP A 195 -12.85 10.13 5.47
C TRP A 195 -12.58 9.84 6.95
N GLU A 196 -13.60 9.87 7.81
CA GLU A 196 -13.49 9.52 9.23
C GLU A 196 -12.95 8.09 9.43
N ALA A 197 -13.49 7.11 8.69
CA ALA A 197 -13.02 5.73 8.77
C ALA A 197 -11.57 5.57 8.27
N TYR A 198 -11.22 6.25 7.19
CA TYR A 198 -9.88 6.27 6.60
C TYR A 198 -8.85 6.92 7.56
N GLU A 199 -9.22 8.03 8.19
CA GLU A 199 -8.43 8.70 9.23
C GLU A 199 -8.27 7.84 10.49
N ALA A 200 -9.34 7.16 10.93
CA ALA A 200 -9.27 6.21 12.05
C ALA A 200 -8.32 5.06 11.73
N ASN A 201 -8.33 4.55 10.50
CA ASN A 201 -7.44 3.47 10.07
C ASN A 201 -5.96 3.92 10.00
N LEU A 202 -5.70 5.19 9.63
CA LEU A 202 -4.37 5.76 9.75
C LEU A 202 -3.91 5.83 11.21
N ARG A 203 -4.77 6.35 12.12
CA ARG A 203 -4.45 6.38 13.56
C ARG A 203 -4.27 4.99 14.16
N TYR A 204 -4.89 3.96 13.60
CA TYR A 204 -4.71 2.58 14.01
C TYR A 204 -3.32 2.03 13.68
N VAL A 205 -2.73 2.39 12.53
CA VAL A 205 -1.40 1.87 12.12
C VAL A 205 -0.23 2.66 12.68
N LEU A 206 -0.39 3.96 12.96
CA LEU A 206 0.70 4.80 13.47
C LEU A 206 1.37 4.30 14.77
N PRO A 207 0.65 3.73 15.76
CA PRO A 207 1.28 3.10 16.93
C PRO A 207 2.18 1.90 16.58
N GLU A 208 1.83 1.12 15.56
CA GLU A 208 2.65 0.01 15.07
C GLU A 208 3.86 0.52 14.28
N VAL A 209 3.72 1.61 13.52
CA VAL A 209 4.88 2.32 12.92
C VAL A 209 5.82 2.85 14.01
N ALA A 210 5.30 3.44 15.07
CA ALA A 210 6.11 3.90 16.20
C ALA A 210 6.84 2.74 16.89
N THR A 211 6.16 1.60 17.04
CA THR A 211 6.76 0.36 17.55
C THR A 211 7.88 -0.13 16.64
N LEU A 212 7.69 -0.12 15.32
CA LEU A 212 8.72 -0.47 14.35
C LEU A 212 9.95 0.43 14.50
N VAL A 213 9.76 1.76 14.51
CA VAL A 213 10.85 2.74 14.62
C VAL A 213 11.66 2.53 15.92
N ALA A 214 11.01 2.12 17.01
CA ALA A 214 11.67 1.81 18.28
C ALA A 214 12.35 0.42 18.33
N ASN A 215 12.32 -0.36 17.24
CA ASN A 215 12.83 -1.73 17.16
C ASN A 215 13.60 -2.03 15.87
N VAL A 216 14.05 -0.99 15.15
CA VAL A 216 14.94 -1.10 13.97
C VAL A 216 16.00 -0.02 14.05
N ASP A 217 17.19 -0.29 13.53
CA ASP A 217 18.27 0.70 13.43
C ASP A 217 18.30 1.36 12.05
N GLY A 218 18.70 2.64 12.01
CA GLY A 218 18.97 3.37 10.77
C GLY A 218 17.97 4.48 10.45
N ARG A 219 18.13 5.07 9.27
CA ARG A 219 17.28 6.17 8.79
C ARG A 219 15.96 5.61 8.29
N VAL A 220 14.86 6.12 8.83
CA VAL A 220 13.52 5.68 8.48
C VAL A 220 12.85 6.76 7.63
N ALA A 221 12.38 6.37 6.45
CA ALA A 221 11.49 7.20 5.64
C ALA A 221 10.07 6.63 5.67
N ILE A 222 9.08 7.46 5.96
CA ILE A 222 7.66 7.10 6.01
C ILE A 222 6.97 7.78 4.82
N THR A 223 6.39 6.96 3.94
CA THR A 223 5.79 7.38 2.67
C THR A 223 4.52 6.56 2.36
N ALA A 224 3.98 6.73 1.17
CA ALA A 224 2.93 5.90 0.60
C ALA A 224 3.30 5.46 -0.81
N ASP A 225 2.73 4.34 -1.25
CA ASP A 225 2.79 3.87 -2.63
C ASP A 225 1.95 4.76 -3.55
N HIS A 226 0.78 5.22 -3.10
CA HIS A 226 -0.08 6.21 -3.76
C HIS A 226 -1.00 6.90 -2.75
N GLY A 227 -1.79 7.87 -3.21
CA GLY A 227 -2.90 8.48 -2.46
C GLY A 227 -4.24 7.83 -2.81
N ASN A 228 -5.36 8.48 -2.45
CA ASN A 228 -6.69 7.96 -2.75
C ASN A 228 -7.68 9.07 -3.11
N LEU A 229 -8.53 8.81 -4.10
CA LEU A 229 -9.53 9.76 -4.59
C LEU A 229 -10.87 9.59 -3.88
N PHE A 230 -11.45 10.72 -3.51
CA PHE A 230 -12.72 10.91 -2.83
C PHE A 230 -13.68 11.76 -3.67
N GLY A 231 -13.53 11.74 -5.00
CA GLY A 231 -14.34 12.51 -5.95
C GLY A 231 -13.56 13.56 -6.75
N GLU A 232 -12.25 13.71 -6.52
CA GLU A 232 -11.41 14.60 -7.33
C GLU A 232 -11.50 14.20 -8.82
N TRP A 233 -11.79 15.19 -9.67
CA TRP A 233 -12.05 15.00 -11.11
C TRP A 233 -13.20 14.03 -11.43
N GLY A 234 -14.11 13.80 -10.48
CA GLY A 234 -15.22 12.85 -10.62
C GLY A 234 -14.79 11.39 -10.52
N LEU A 235 -13.58 11.13 -10.05
CA LEU A 235 -13.00 9.79 -9.87
C LEU A 235 -12.91 9.43 -8.38
N TYR A 236 -12.90 8.14 -8.08
CA TYR A 236 -12.90 7.58 -6.73
C TYR A 236 -11.93 6.40 -6.65
N GLY A 237 -11.38 6.15 -5.46
CA GLY A 237 -10.37 5.11 -5.25
C GLY A 237 -9.04 5.49 -5.91
N HIS A 238 -8.35 4.50 -6.47
CA HIS A 238 -7.00 4.64 -7.03
C HIS A 238 -6.87 3.88 -8.36
N PRO A 239 -7.58 4.33 -9.42
CA PRO A 239 -7.49 3.70 -10.72
C PRO A 239 -6.06 3.75 -11.27
N MET A 240 -5.54 2.61 -11.73
CA MET A 240 -4.21 2.51 -12.32
C MET A 240 -3.99 3.52 -13.45
N GLN A 241 -2.72 3.93 -13.66
CA GLN A 241 -2.26 4.79 -14.76
C GLN A 241 -2.96 6.14 -14.82
N THR A 242 -3.39 6.66 -13.66
CA THR A 242 -4.20 7.88 -13.59
C THR A 242 -3.37 9.04 -13.04
N PRO A 243 -2.94 10.00 -13.88
CA PRO A 243 -1.99 11.04 -13.49
C PRO A 243 -2.62 12.20 -12.69
N VAL A 244 -3.50 11.87 -11.72
CA VAL A 244 -4.19 12.82 -10.85
C VAL A 244 -3.28 13.19 -9.68
N PRO A 245 -3.04 14.48 -9.38
CA PRO A 245 -2.18 14.88 -8.27
C PRO A 245 -2.54 14.26 -6.91
N ALA A 246 -3.83 14.09 -6.61
CA ALA A 246 -4.27 13.48 -5.35
C ALA A 246 -3.93 11.98 -5.21
N LEU A 247 -3.63 11.27 -6.32
CA LEU A 247 -3.07 9.91 -6.29
C LEU A 247 -1.54 9.90 -6.22
N LEU A 248 -0.91 10.88 -6.86
CA LEU A 248 0.54 10.86 -7.02
C LEU A 248 1.27 11.65 -5.94
N THR A 249 0.62 12.57 -5.22
CA THR A 249 1.25 13.32 -4.14
C THR A 249 1.13 12.54 -2.83
N VAL A 250 2.22 11.88 -2.47
CA VAL A 250 2.35 11.02 -1.28
C VAL A 250 3.18 11.72 -0.20
N PRO A 251 2.98 11.38 1.09
CA PRO A 251 3.79 11.94 2.16
C PRO A 251 5.26 11.53 2.02
N TRP A 252 6.15 12.32 2.62
CA TRP A 252 7.53 11.90 2.89
C TRP A 252 7.95 12.49 4.22
N ALA A 253 8.05 11.66 5.26
CA ALA A 253 8.53 12.05 6.57
C ALA A 253 9.79 11.25 6.90
N GLU A 254 10.77 11.90 7.52
CA GLU A 254 12.04 11.29 7.88
C GLU A 254 12.18 11.23 9.40
N THR A 255 12.68 10.11 9.92
CA THR A 255 13.02 9.93 11.32
C THR A 255 14.19 8.96 11.46
N THR A 256 14.64 8.68 12.67
CA THR A 256 15.71 7.72 12.95
C THR A 256 15.20 6.63 13.86
N GLY A 257 15.38 5.38 13.43
CA GLY A 257 15.11 4.20 14.24
C GLY A 257 16.26 3.91 15.19
N THR A 258 15.92 3.33 16.34
CA THR A 258 16.90 2.70 17.23
C THR A 258 16.28 1.45 17.80
N ASP A 259 16.92 0.30 17.63
CA ASP A 259 16.42 -0.94 18.21
C ASP A 259 16.58 -0.93 19.74
N ARG A 260 15.46 -0.73 20.45
CA ARG A 260 15.40 -0.73 21.92
C ARG A 260 15.08 -2.10 22.50
N GLY A 261 14.85 -3.13 21.67
CA GLY A 261 14.46 -4.45 22.16
C GLY A 261 13.10 -4.47 22.87
N THR A 262 12.20 -3.53 22.57
CA THR A 262 10.90 -3.38 23.27
C THR A 262 9.81 -4.28 22.68
N ARG A 263 10.01 -4.78 21.46
CA ARG A 263 9.17 -5.78 20.80
C ARG A 263 9.94 -7.07 20.62
N GLU A 264 9.38 -8.17 21.11
CA GLU A 264 9.85 -9.53 20.81
C GLU A 264 8.98 -10.12 19.69
N PRO A 265 9.54 -10.40 18.50
CA PRO A 265 8.78 -11.02 17.42
C PRO A 265 8.31 -12.42 17.80
N THR A 266 7.07 -12.73 17.46
CA THR A 266 6.44 -14.03 17.80
C THR A 266 5.97 -14.79 16.58
N ARG A 267 5.94 -14.15 15.40
CA ARG A 267 5.48 -14.72 14.15
C ARG A 267 6.66 -15.19 13.31
N SER A 268 6.50 -16.37 12.74
CA SER A 268 7.42 -16.92 11.75
C SER A 268 6.63 -17.35 10.52
N PRO A 269 7.21 -17.26 9.32
CA PRO A 269 6.59 -17.81 8.12
C PRO A 269 6.45 -19.33 8.27
N PRO A 270 5.41 -19.95 7.66
CA PRO A 270 5.17 -21.40 7.76
C PRO A 270 6.24 -22.23 7.05
N GLU A 271 6.99 -21.62 6.13
CA GLU A 271 8.08 -22.21 5.36
C GLU A 271 9.17 -21.15 5.11
N PRO A 272 10.39 -21.55 4.69
CA PRO A 272 11.41 -20.58 4.30
C PRO A 272 10.91 -19.64 3.21
N LEU A 273 11.31 -18.37 3.29
CA LEU A 273 10.94 -17.38 2.29
C LEU A 273 11.56 -17.73 0.91
N PRO A 274 10.85 -17.44 -0.19
CA PRO A 274 9.50 -16.89 -0.24
C PRO A 274 8.43 -17.95 0.08
N VAL A 275 7.37 -17.53 0.77
CA VAL A 275 6.18 -18.38 0.96
C VAL A 275 5.52 -18.61 -0.41
N SER A 276 5.19 -19.87 -0.68
CA SER A 276 4.62 -20.36 -1.93
C SER A 276 3.43 -19.51 -2.40
N ARG A 277 3.36 -19.32 -3.73
CA ARG A 277 2.31 -18.50 -4.35
C ARG A 277 0.93 -19.07 -4.02
N ILE A 278 -0.01 -18.18 -3.69
CA ILE A 278 -1.42 -18.57 -3.47
C ILE A 278 -2.18 -18.60 -4.81
N TYR A 279 -1.71 -17.85 -5.83
CA TYR A 279 -2.28 -17.92 -7.17
C TYR A 279 -1.82 -19.20 -7.90
N GLY A 280 -2.77 -20.06 -8.24
CA GLY A 280 -2.60 -21.06 -9.29
C GLY A 280 -2.45 -20.35 -10.64
N ALA A 281 -1.61 -20.87 -11.53
CA ALA A 281 -1.29 -20.28 -12.83
C ALA A 281 -2.54 -19.81 -13.60
N GLU A 282 -2.81 -18.51 -13.57
CA GLU A 282 -3.90 -17.88 -14.33
C GLU A 282 -3.39 -17.26 -15.63
N THR A 283 -4.26 -17.29 -16.64
CA THR A 283 -3.93 -17.05 -18.03
C THR A 283 -3.75 -15.56 -18.33
N ASP A 284 -3.07 -15.22 -19.43
CA ASP A 284 -2.88 -13.84 -19.93
C ASP A 284 -4.17 -12.98 -19.92
N ARG A 285 -5.33 -13.63 -19.94
CA ARG A 285 -6.66 -13.01 -19.87
C ARG A 285 -6.92 -12.28 -18.55
N ASP A 286 -6.52 -12.85 -17.43
CA ASP A 286 -6.76 -12.28 -16.09
C ASP A 286 -5.80 -11.10 -15.82
N ARG A 287 -4.61 -11.13 -16.46
CA ARG A 287 -3.68 -9.99 -16.55
C ARG A 287 -4.26 -8.87 -17.42
N LEU A 288 -4.89 -9.21 -18.55
CA LEU A 288 -5.55 -8.23 -19.42
C LEU A 288 -6.76 -7.57 -18.76
N ASP A 289 -7.54 -8.29 -17.95
CA ASP A 289 -8.70 -7.74 -17.24
C ASP A 289 -8.29 -6.78 -16.11
N ALA A 290 -7.26 -7.14 -15.32
CA ALA A 290 -6.68 -6.25 -14.32
C ALA A 290 -6.08 -4.96 -14.92
N LEU A 291 -5.52 -5.06 -16.13
CA LEU A 291 -5.05 -3.92 -16.92
C LEU A 291 -6.18 -3.16 -17.64
N GLY A 292 -7.44 -3.60 -17.48
CA GLY A 292 -8.63 -2.96 -18.04
C GLY A 292 -8.77 -3.10 -19.56
N TYR A 293 -8.19 -4.14 -20.16
CA TYR A 293 -8.36 -4.46 -21.58
C TYR A 293 -9.65 -5.26 -21.88
N LEU A 294 -10.37 -5.74 -20.86
CA LEU A 294 -11.61 -6.51 -20.98
C LEU A 294 -12.85 -5.84 -20.35
#